data_AF-A0A963XQX0-F1
#
_entry.id   AF-A0A963XQX0-F1
#
_cell.length_a   1.000
_cell.length_b   1.000
_cell.length_c   1.000
_cell.angle_alpha   90.00
_cell.angle_beta   90.00
_cell.angle_gamma   90.00
#
_symmetry.space_group_name_H-M   'P 1'
#
loop_
_entity.id
_entity.type
_entity.pdbx_description
1 polymer ?
#
loop_
_entity_poly.entity_id
_entity_poly.type
_entity_poly.pdbx_seq_one_letter_code
_entity_poly.pdbx_strand_id
1 'polypeptide(L)'
;QSKAAVVVVMVFFPVLVNMVAGLKASEPMQRDLMATWNASYWQTLWKLRFPAALPFLFNGLKIATTLALIGAIVAEFFGSPIVGMGFRINASIGQLSLDMIWAEIAVAALAGSAFYGLVAFIERRVTFWHPSQRRQ
;
A
#
# COMPACT_ATOMS: atom_id res chain seq x y z
N GLN A 1 19.40 3.46 10.31
CA GLN A 1 19.22 2.23 9.53
C GLN A 1 18.12 1.33 10.08
N SER A 2 18.05 1.03 11.39
CA SER A 2 17.00 0.15 11.95
C SER A 2 15.55 0.64 11.82
N LYS A 3 15.32 1.96 11.64
CA LYS A 3 13.98 2.57 11.56
C LYS A 3 13.25 2.21 10.27
N ALA A 4 13.94 2.35 9.13
CA ALA A 4 13.40 1.95 7.84
C ALA A 4 13.05 0.45 7.82
N ALA A 5 13.85 -0.38 8.50
CA ALA A 5 13.56 -1.82 8.61
C ALA A 5 12.24 -2.10 9.36
N VAL A 6 11.93 -1.39 10.44
CA VAL A 6 10.65 -1.55 11.16
C VAL A 6 9.48 -1.16 10.28
N VAL A 7 9.58 -0.03 9.58
CA VAL A 7 8.53 0.43 8.65
C VAL A 7 8.36 -0.57 7.50
N VAL A 8 9.46 -1.06 6.92
CA VAL A 8 9.41 -2.08 5.87
C VAL A 8 8.71 -3.34 6.35
N VAL A 9 9.00 -3.84 7.55
CA VAL A 9 8.34 -5.05 8.09
C VAL A 9 6.84 -4.82 8.32
N MET A 10 6.45 -3.66 8.88
CA MET A 10 5.04 -3.31 9.08
C MET A 10 4.25 -3.26 7.78
N VAL A 11 4.88 -2.80 6.69
CA VAL A 11 4.25 -2.58 5.38
C VAL A 11 4.30 -3.84 4.52
N PHE A 12 5.35 -4.64 4.65
CA PHE A 12 5.57 -5.84 3.86
C PHE A 12 4.53 -6.93 4.14
N PHE A 13 4.19 -7.15 5.42
CA PHE A 13 3.30 -8.24 5.81
C PHE A 13 1.88 -8.09 5.25
N PRO A 14 1.21 -6.93 5.38
CA PRO A 14 -0.10 -6.69 4.79
C PRO A 14 -0.10 -6.82 3.26
N VAL A 15 0.95 -6.32 2.58
CA VAL A 15 1.08 -6.43 1.12
C VAL A 15 1.18 -7.90 0.71
N LEU A 16 2.05 -8.66 1.39
CA LEU A 16 2.27 -10.07 1.09
C LEU A 16 0.99 -10.89 1.29
N VAL A 17 0.27 -10.68 2.39
CA VAL A 17 -1.01 -11.37 2.66
C VAL A 17 -2.05 -11.05 1.59
N ASN A 18 -2.21 -9.78 1.22
CA ASN A 18 -3.13 -9.36 0.16
C ASN A 18 -2.76 -9.94 -1.21
N MET A 19 -1.46 -10.02 -1.53
CA MET A 19 -0.99 -10.60 -2.78
C MET A 19 -1.23 -12.11 -2.86
N VAL A 20 -0.98 -12.84 -1.76
CA VAL A 20 -1.28 -14.28 -1.68
C VAL A 20 -2.78 -14.54 -1.78
N ALA A 21 -3.61 -13.70 -1.16
CA ALA A 21 -5.06 -13.76 -1.31
C ALA A 21 -5.49 -13.53 -2.77
N GLY A 22 -4.93 -12.51 -3.44
CA GLY A 22 -5.19 -12.21 -4.85
C GLY A 22 -4.81 -13.34 -5.81
N LEU A 23 -3.65 -13.97 -5.60
CA LEU A 23 -3.20 -15.11 -6.42
C LEU A 23 -4.05 -16.38 -6.24
N LYS A 24 -4.83 -16.45 -5.15
CA LYS A 24 -5.78 -17.53 -4.87
C LYS A 24 -7.20 -17.20 -5.35
N ALA A 25 -7.52 -15.92 -5.54
CA ALA A 25 -8.85 -15.43 -5.91
C ALA A 25 -9.30 -15.77 -7.35
N SER A 26 -8.43 -16.34 -8.19
CA SER A 26 -8.80 -16.77 -9.56
C SER A 26 -9.92 -17.81 -9.51
N GLU A 27 -11.01 -17.54 -10.23
CA GLU A 27 -12.26 -18.29 -10.20
C GLU A 27 -12.09 -19.72 -10.76
N PRO A 28 -12.74 -20.75 -10.17
CA PRO A 28 -12.61 -22.14 -10.62
C PRO A 28 -12.89 -22.32 -12.12
N MET A 29 -13.92 -21.64 -12.63
CA MET A 29 -14.33 -21.68 -14.03
C MET A 29 -13.24 -21.18 -15.00
N GLN A 30 -12.42 -20.22 -14.58
CA GLN A 30 -11.30 -19.73 -15.38
C GLN A 30 -10.13 -20.73 -15.43
N ARG A 31 -9.94 -21.51 -14.35
CA ARG A 31 -8.94 -22.58 -14.31
C ARG A 31 -9.37 -23.76 -15.17
N ASP A 32 -10.66 -24.08 -15.18
CA ASP A 32 -11.22 -25.15 -16.01
C ASP A 32 -11.10 -24.84 -17.52
N LEU A 33 -11.26 -23.57 -17.91
CA LEU A 33 -10.99 -23.10 -19.29
C LEU A 33 -9.53 -23.30 -19.71
N MET A 34 -8.57 -22.95 -18.84
CA MET A 34 -7.14 -23.15 -19.12
C MET A 34 -6.76 -24.63 -19.18
N ALA A 35 -7.40 -25.47 -18.36
CA ALA A 35 -7.24 -26.93 -18.42
C ALA A 35 -7.77 -27.51 -19.74
N THR A 36 -8.91 -27.01 -20.23
CA THR A 36 -9.49 -27.43 -21.53
C THR A 36 -8.58 -27.06 -22.71
N TRP A 37 -7.82 -25.97 -22.60
CA TRP A 37 -6.87 -25.52 -23.61
C TRP A 37 -5.47 -26.15 -23.48
N ASN A 38 -5.29 -27.10 -22.56
CA ASN A 38 -3.99 -27.71 -22.24
C ASN A 38 -2.90 -26.66 -21.93
N ALA A 39 -3.28 -25.55 -21.28
CA ALA A 39 -2.37 -24.47 -20.98
C ALA A 39 -1.38 -24.88 -19.88
N SER A 40 -0.10 -24.58 -20.09
CA SER A 40 0.94 -24.89 -19.11
C SER A 40 0.80 -24.06 -17.81
N TYR A 41 1.44 -24.51 -16.73
CA TYR A 41 1.44 -23.79 -15.45
C TYR A 41 1.89 -22.33 -15.60
N TRP A 42 2.94 -22.09 -16.38
CA TRP A 42 3.47 -20.74 -16.63
C TRP A 42 2.51 -19.87 -17.45
N GLN A 43 1.81 -20.46 -18.43
CA GLN A 43 0.79 -19.74 -19.20
C GLN A 43 -0.39 -19.36 -18.31
N THR A 44 -0.83 -20.27 -17.43
CA THR A 44 -1.88 -20.00 -16.45
C THR A 44 -1.46 -18.95 -15.43
N LEU A 45 -0.19 -18.97 -15.00
CA LEU A 45 0.34 -17.97 -14.07
C LEU A 45 0.32 -16.56 -14.68
N TRP A 46 0.92 -16.38 -15.85
CA TRP A 46 1.11 -15.06 -16.45
C TRP A 46 -0.15 -14.52 -17.14
N LYS A 47 -0.97 -15.37 -17.76
CA LYS A 47 -2.16 -14.91 -18.51
C LYS A 47 -3.44 -14.86 -17.69
N LEU A 48 -3.53 -15.64 -16.60
CA LEU A 48 -4.74 -15.72 -15.80
C LEU A 48 -4.55 -15.26 -14.36
N ARG A 49 -3.62 -15.88 -13.63
CA ARG A 49 -3.48 -15.65 -12.18
C ARG A 49 -2.89 -14.28 -11.86
N PHE A 50 -1.86 -13.84 -12.59
CA PHE A 50 -1.21 -12.55 -12.38
C PHE A 50 -2.15 -11.37 -12.69
N PRO A 51 -2.84 -11.32 -13.86
CA PRO A 51 -3.78 -10.25 -14.15
C PRO A 51 -4.99 -10.21 -13.20
N ALA A 52 -5.50 -11.37 -12.77
CA ALA A 52 -6.58 -11.47 -11.80
C ALA A 52 -6.17 -11.03 -10.38
N ALA A 53 -4.89 -11.16 -10.03
CA ALA A 53 -4.36 -10.73 -8.75
C ALA A 53 -3.99 -9.23 -8.70
N LEU A 54 -3.86 -8.55 -9.85
CA LEU A 54 -3.48 -7.13 -9.90
C LEU A 54 -4.40 -6.22 -9.05
N PRO A 55 -5.75 -6.32 -9.09
CA PRO A 55 -6.62 -5.50 -8.24
C PRO A 55 -6.37 -5.72 -6.74
N PHE A 56 -6.12 -6.97 -6.34
CA PHE A 56 -5.79 -7.31 -4.95
C PHE A 56 -4.42 -6.79 -4.53
N LEU A 57 -3.45 -6.81 -5.45
CA LEU A 57 -2.13 -6.22 -5.25
C LEU A 57 -2.24 -4.71 -5.00
N PHE A 58 -3.00 -4.00 -5.83
CA PHE A 58 -3.19 -2.56 -5.67
C PHE A 58 -3.97 -2.20 -4.40
N ASN A 59 -4.99 -2.99 -4.02
CA ASN A 59 -5.67 -2.83 -2.75
C ASN A 59 -4.70 -3.03 -1.56
N GLY A 60 -3.87 -4.07 -1.61
CA GLY A 60 -2.79 -4.28 -0.65
C GLY A 60 -1.84 -3.10 -0.57
N LEU A 61 -1.41 -2.55 -1.71
CA LEU A 61 -0.56 -1.36 -1.80
C LEU A 61 -1.22 -0.12 -1.20
N LYS A 62 -2.52 0.13 -1.43
CA LYS A 62 -3.25 1.25 -0.81
C LYS A 62 -3.17 1.20 0.72
N ILE A 63 -3.45 0.03 1.31
CA ILE A 63 -3.36 -0.18 2.76
C ILE A 63 -1.91 -0.01 3.24
N ALA A 64 -0.96 -0.51 2.46
CA ALA A 64 0.46 -0.43 2.77
C ALA A 64 0.96 1.02 2.81
N THR A 65 0.49 1.88 1.91
CA THR A 65 0.92 3.28 1.85
C THR A 65 0.54 4.07 3.09
N THR A 66 -0.69 3.88 3.61
CA THR A 66 -1.14 4.55 4.83
C THR A 66 -0.38 4.03 6.04
N LEU A 67 -0.16 2.71 6.13
CA LEU A 67 0.59 2.09 7.21
C LEU A 67 2.08 2.49 7.19
N ALA A 68 2.67 2.65 6.01
CA ALA A 68 4.05 3.09 5.83
C ALA A 68 4.25 4.52 6.34
N LEU A 69 3.31 5.41 6.01
CA LEU A 69 3.35 6.79 6.46
C LEU A 69 3.22 6.89 7.98
N ILE A 70 2.26 6.18 8.57
CA ILE A 70 2.10 6.13 10.04
C ILE A 70 3.36 5.57 10.69
N GLY A 71 3.88 4.44 10.19
CA GLY A 71 5.09 3.81 10.69
C GLY A 71 6.31 4.73 10.60
N ALA A 72 6.46 5.48 9.51
CA ALA A 72 7.53 6.46 9.34
C ALA A 72 7.44 7.60 10.35
N ILE A 73 6.24 8.19 10.54
CA ILE A 73 6.01 9.25 11.53
C ILE A 73 6.34 8.75 12.94
N VAL A 74 5.84 7.57 13.32
CA VAL A 74 6.09 6.99 14.65
C VAL A 74 7.58 6.67 14.83
N ALA A 75 8.25 6.14 13.81
CA ALA A 75 9.68 5.86 13.86
C ALA A 75 10.53 7.14 13.97
N GLU A 76 10.11 8.25 13.37
CA GLU A 76 10.73 9.57 13.56
C GLU A 76 10.41 10.16 14.94
N PHE A 77 9.21 9.91 15.47
CA PHE A 77 8.77 10.43 16.77
C PHE A 77 9.57 9.83 17.94
N PHE A 78 9.85 8.53 17.90
CA PHE A 78 10.61 7.81 18.94
C PHE A 78 12.11 7.68 18.62
N GLY A 79 12.53 7.90 17.38
CA GLY A 79 13.90 7.74 16.93
C GLY A 79 14.47 9.04 16.37
N SER A 80 15.23 9.78 17.15
CA SER A 80 16.02 10.95 16.69
C SER A 80 17.18 10.52 15.76
N PRO A 81 17.60 11.32 14.74
CA PRO A 81 18.35 12.56 14.94
C PRO A 81 17.79 13.77 14.18
N ILE A 82 17.50 14.87 14.88
CA ILE A 82 17.57 16.32 14.52
C ILE A 82 16.90 16.84 13.22
N VAL A 83 16.47 16.00 12.28
CA VAL A 83 15.86 16.36 11.00
C VAL A 83 14.78 15.34 10.62
N GLY A 84 13.51 15.73 10.77
CA GLY A 84 12.34 14.92 10.45
C GLY A 84 11.04 15.58 10.94
N MET A 85 9.90 15.32 10.28
CA MET A 85 8.61 15.88 10.69
C MET A 85 8.20 15.35 12.07
N GLY A 86 8.37 14.05 12.36
CA GLY A 86 8.03 13.50 13.67
C GLY A 86 8.87 14.07 14.83
N PHE A 87 10.12 14.45 14.55
CA PHE A 87 11.00 15.12 15.52
C PHE A 87 10.55 16.55 15.81
N ARG A 88 10.14 17.32 14.79
CA ARG A 88 9.65 18.69 14.95
C ARG A 88 8.33 18.74 15.73
N ILE A 89 7.43 17.77 15.56
CA ILE A 89 6.24 17.62 16.42
C ILE A 89 6.67 17.44 17.88
N ASN A 90 7.56 16.48 18.15
CA ASN A 90 7.98 16.15 19.51
C ASN A 90 8.71 17.32 20.20
N ALA A 91 9.61 18.01 19.48
CA ALA A 91 10.29 19.20 19.98
C ALA A 91 9.33 20.37 20.23
N SER A 92 8.30 20.54 19.38
CA SER A 92 7.29 21.60 19.51
C SER A 92 6.29 21.35 20.65
N ILE A 93 6.04 20.08 21.01
CA ILE A 93 5.29 19.72 22.22
C ILE A 93 6.00 20.24 23.47
N GLY A 94 7.34 20.10 23.53
CA GLY A 94 8.15 20.62 24.63
C GLY A 94 8.16 22.15 24.75
N GLN A 95 7.86 22.86 23.66
CA GLN A 95 7.75 24.33 23.62
C GLN A 95 6.30 24.84 23.72
N LEU A 96 5.29 23.96 23.82
CA LEU A 96 3.85 24.29 23.76
C LEU A 96 3.43 25.06 22.49
N SER A 97 4.22 24.93 21.41
CA SER A 97 3.99 25.59 20.12
C SER A 97 2.91 24.85 19.31
N LEU A 98 1.65 24.95 19.75
CA LEU A 98 0.51 24.23 19.15
C LEU A 98 0.34 24.54 17.65
N ASP A 99 0.66 25.75 17.22
CA ASP A 99 0.58 26.17 15.81
C ASP A 99 1.47 25.32 14.90
N MET A 100 2.68 24.96 15.35
CA MET A 100 3.60 24.11 14.57
C MET A 100 3.10 22.68 14.48
N ILE A 101 2.50 22.15 15.57
CA ILE A 101 1.97 20.79 15.61
C ILE A 101 0.82 20.63 14.61
N TRP A 102 -0.11 21.59 14.60
CA TRP A 102 -1.23 21.57 13.65
C TRP A 102 -0.76 21.72 12.20
N ALA A 103 0.25 22.53 11.94
CA ALA A 103 0.85 22.65 10.61
C ALA A 103 1.45 21.31 10.14
N GLU A 104 2.16 20.58 11.01
CA GLU A 104 2.76 19.29 10.65
C GLU A 104 1.72 18.17 10.47
N ILE A 105 0.65 18.16 11.28
CA ILE A 105 -0.49 17.26 11.08
C ILE A 105 -1.15 17.53 9.71
N ALA A 106 -1.36 18.79 9.35
CA ALA A 106 -1.95 19.16 8.07
C ALA A 106 -1.08 18.73 6.88
N VAL A 107 0.25 18.92 6.97
CA VAL A 107 1.20 18.48 5.94
C VAL A 107 1.23 16.95 5.83
N ALA A 108 1.21 16.23 6.96
CA ALA A 108 1.17 14.77 6.97
C ALA A 108 -0.13 14.23 6.33
N ALA A 109 -1.28 14.85 6.63
CA ALA A 109 -2.55 14.51 6.04
C ALA A 109 -2.58 14.74 4.52
N LEU A 110 -2.01 15.87 4.06
CA LEU A 110 -1.85 16.17 2.64
C LEU A 110 -0.94 15.16 1.94
N ALA A 111 0.22 14.86 2.52
CA ALA A 111 1.18 13.92 1.97
C ALA A 111 0.57 12.50 1.86
N GLY A 112 -0.12 12.04 2.90
CA GLY A 112 -0.78 10.74 2.90
C GLY A 112 -1.93 10.65 1.90
N SER A 113 -2.74 11.70 1.82
CA SER A 113 -3.83 11.79 0.83
C SER A 113 -3.30 11.80 -0.59
N ALA A 114 -2.21 12.53 -0.85
CA ALA A 114 -1.55 12.57 -2.15
C ALA A 114 -0.99 11.19 -2.53
N PHE A 115 -0.30 10.52 -1.61
CA PHE A 115 0.28 9.19 -1.86
C PHE A 115 -0.79 8.14 -2.12
N TYR A 116 -1.85 8.12 -1.31
CA TYR A 116 -3.01 7.25 -1.52
C TYR A 116 -3.68 7.55 -2.86
N GLY A 117 -3.90 8.83 -3.18
CA GLY A 117 -4.49 9.26 -4.45
C GLY A 117 -3.66 8.83 -5.65
N LEU A 118 -2.33 8.89 -5.55
CA LEU A 118 -1.42 8.47 -6.61
C LEU A 118 -1.50 6.96 -6.84
N VAL A 119 -1.53 6.15 -5.78
CA VAL A 119 -1.72 4.69 -5.89
C VAL A 119 -3.11 4.34 -6.43
N ALA A 120 -4.16 5.03 -5.96
CA ALA A 120 -5.52 4.85 -6.46
C ALA A 120 -5.66 5.22 -7.95
N PHE A 121 -4.97 6.27 -8.39
CA PHE A 121 -4.93 6.67 -9.80
C PHE A 121 -4.22 5.62 -10.67
N ILE A 122 -3.07 5.10 -10.21
CA ILE A 122 -2.36 4.02 -10.91
C ILE A 122 -3.24 2.77 -10.99
N GLU A 123 -3.89 2.37 -9.88
CA GLU A 123 -4.80 1.24 -9.88
C GLU A 123 -5.90 1.41 -10.93
N ARG A 124 -6.53 2.59 -11.00
CA ARG A 124 -7.60 2.87 -11.96
C ARG A 124 -7.12 2.78 -13.42
N ARG A 125 -5.86 3.14 -13.69
CA ARG A 125 -5.24 3.03 -15.01
C ARG A 125 -4.80 1.60 -15.36
N VAL A 126 -4.38 0.82 -14.37
CA VAL A 126 -3.86 -0.55 -14.57
C VAL A 126 -4.94 -1.62 -14.39
N THR A 127 -6.10 -1.31 -13.79
CA THR A 127 -7.18 -2.29 -13.58
C THR A 127 -8.46 -1.94 -14.34
N PHE A 128 -8.36 -1.06 -15.35
CA PHE A 128 -9.52 -0.56 -16.12
C PHE A 128 -10.36 -1.68 -16.75
N TRP A 129 -9.77 -2.86 -16.98
CA TRP A 129 -10.41 -4.04 -17.58
C TRP A 129 -11.12 -4.95 -16.57
N HIS A 130 -10.88 -4.80 -15.26
CA HIS A 130 -11.41 -5.74 -14.27
C HIS A 130 -12.86 -5.37 -13.85
N PRO A 131 -13.83 -6.32 -13.85
CA PRO A 131 -15.24 -6.04 -13.55
C PRO A 131 -15.50 -5.38 -12.18
N SER A 132 -14.56 -5.51 -11.23
CA SER A 132 -14.61 -4.87 -9.92
C SER A 132 -14.55 -3.34 -9.98
N GLN A 133 -14.04 -2.74 -11.06
CA GLN A 133 -14.10 -1.28 -11.32
C GLN A 133 -15.38 -0.85 -12.06
N ARG A 134 -16.14 -1.77 -12.65
CA ARG A 134 -17.36 -1.48 -13.44
C ARG A 134 -18.62 -1.30 -12.60
N ARG A 135 -18.56 -1.58 -11.30
CA ARG A 135 -19.65 -1.37 -10.33
C ARG A 135 -19.19 -0.45 -9.20
N GLN A 136 -18.83 0.78 -9.52
CA GLN A 136 -18.95 1.93 -8.62
C GLN A 136 -19.32 3.17 -9.43
#